data_AF-A0A2N4YPC9-F1
#
_entry.id   AF-A0A2N4YPC9-F1
#
_cell.length_a   1.000
_cell.length_b   1.000
_cell.length_c   1.000
_cell.angle_alpha   90.00
_cell.angle_beta   90.00
_cell.angle_gamma   90.00
#
_symmetry.space_group_name_H-M   'P 1'
#
loop_
_entity.id
_entity.type
_entity.pdbx_description
1 polymer ?
#
loop_
_entity_poly.entity_id
_entity_poly.type
_entity_poly.pdbx_seq_one_letter_code
_entity_poly.pdbx_strand_id
1 'polypeptide(L)'
;AFADRTVTDQLGRQVTLPDHITRVVVLQHQTLNLLVQLHAAEDIVGVLSSWQKQLGPQFARFMPEIGQLATPGDLTQVNIESLLALHPQVVFVANYAPPAMIAQIQQAGIPVVAISLRQDAAGEKNKMNPTMADEEQAYNAGLVEGIRLIGEVVERQPEAEALIHYTFAARKQANAPVADIPPNQRVRVYMANPDLNTYGAGKY
;
A
#
# COMPACT_ATOMS: atom_id res chain seq x y z
N ALA A 1 -3.87 -12.68 27.99
CA ALA A 1 -4.39 -12.78 26.62
C ALA A 1 -4.48 -11.35 26.11
N PHE A 2 -3.74 -11.02 25.05
CA PHE A 2 -3.97 -9.76 24.35
C PHE A 2 -5.36 -9.86 23.70
N ALA A 3 -6.13 -8.78 23.70
CA ALA A 3 -7.40 -8.77 23.01
C ALA A 3 -7.15 -8.79 21.50
N ASP A 4 -8.19 -9.14 20.75
CA ASP A 4 -8.18 -9.00 19.32
C ASP A 4 -8.92 -7.71 18.96
N ARG A 5 -8.45 -7.04 17.91
CA ARG A 5 -9.12 -5.88 17.31
C ARG A 5 -9.50 -6.16 15.88
N THR A 6 -10.55 -5.50 15.40
CA THR A 6 -11.05 -5.68 14.04
C THR A 6 -10.95 -4.38 13.26
N VAL A 7 -10.36 -4.46 12.08
CA VAL A 7 -10.28 -3.35 11.12
C VAL A 7 -11.06 -3.69 9.86
N THR A 8 -11.48 -2.67 9.10
CA THR A 8 -12.02 -2.84 7.75
C THR A 8 -10.96 -2.48 6.74
N ASP A 9 -10.59 -3.41 5.86
CA ASP A 9 -9.61 -3.12 4.82
C ASP A 9 -10.21 -2.38 3.61
N GLN A 10 -9.39 -1.98 2.64
CA GLN A 10 -9.86 -1.20 1.49
C GLN A 10 -10.64 -2.04 0.45
N LEU A 11 -10.75 -3.35 0.65
CA LEU A 11 -11.70 -4.21 -0.07
C LEU A 11 -13.05 -4.33 0.65
N GLY A 12 -13.20 -3.72 1.84
CA GLY A 12 -14.39 -3.81 2.67
C GLY A 12 -14.47 -5.10 3.49
N ARG A 13 -13.35 -5.80 3.69
CA ARG A 13 -13.28 -7.04 4.48
C ARG A 13 -13.03 -6.69 5.94
N GLN A 14 -13.72 -7.37 6.85
CA GLN A 14 -13.41 -7.33 8.28
C GLN A 14 -12.20 -8.24 8.54
N VAL A 15 -11.16 -7.69 9.16
CA VAL A 15 -9.92 -8.40 9.46
C VAL A 15 -9.67 -8.32 10.96
N THR A 16 -9.65 -9.48 11.62
CA THR A 16 -9.28 -9.61 13.04
C THR A 16 -7.76 -9.69 13.16
N LEU A 17 -7.20 -8.84 14.01
CA LEU A 17 -5.77 -8.68 14.24
C LEU A 17 -5.48 -8.83 15.73
N PRO A 18 -4.28 -9.31 16.10
CA PRO A 18 -3.77 -9.12 17.45
C PRO A 18 -3.80 -7.63 17.84
N ASP A 19 -3.99 -7.32 19.13
CA ASP A 19 -3.90 -5.95 19.64
C ASP A 19 -2.62 -5.25 19.17
N HIS A 20 -1.47 -5.91 19.35
CA HIS A 20 -0.15 -5.36 19.03
C HIS A 20 0.54 -6.09 17.88
N ILE A 21 1.06 -5.32 16.94
CA ILE A 21 1.72 -5.80 15.73
C ILE A 21 3.19 -5.36 15.73
N THR A 22 4.10 -6.33 15.75
CA THR A 22 5.57 -6.15 15.67
C THR A 22 6.23 -7.05 14.62
N ARG A 23 5.43 -7.84 13.89
CA ARG A 23 5.90 -8.77 12.84
C ARG A 23 5.00 -8.68 11.60
N VAL A 24 5.35 -7.77 10.70
CA VAL A 24 4.63 -7.46 9.47
C VAL A 24 5.36 -8.05 8.27
N VAL A 25 4.61 -8.68 7.36
CA VAL A 25 5.10 -8.97 6.00
C VAL A 25 4.38 -8.07 5.01
N VAL A 26 5.13 -7.41 4.12
CA VAL A 26 4.59 -6.37 3.22
C VAL A 26 4.79 -6.79 1.76
N LEU A 27 3.74 -7.32 1.14
CA LEU A 27 3.76 -7.80 -0.25
C LEU A 27 3.27 -6.74 -1.26
N GLN A 28 3.46 -5.46 -0.92
CA GLN A 28 3.08 -4.31 -1.76
C GLN A 28 4.02 -3.13 -1.51
N HIS A 29 4.61 -2.58 -2.58
CA HIS A 29 5.60 -1.51 -2.48
C HIS A 29 5.03 -0.17 -2.00
N GLN A 30 3.79 0.17 -2.34
CA GLN A 30 3.17 1.42 -1.85
C GLN A 30 3.01 1.38 -0.32
N THR A 31 2.51 0.28 0.23
CA THR A 31 2.37 0.08 1.67
C THR A 31 3.72 0.06 2.37
N LEU A 32 4.74 -0.58 1.76
CA LEU A 32 6.11 -0.57 2.28
C LEU A 32 6.67 0.85 2.40
N ASN A 33 6.50 1.68 1.36
CA ASN A 33 6.92 3.07 1.39
C ASN A 33 6.18 3.89 2.47
N LEU A 34 4.90 3.62 2.69
CA LEU A 34 4.14 4.28 3.76
C LEU A 34 4.62 3.85 5.14
N LEU A 35 4.84 2.56 5.39
CA LEU A 35 5.36 2.06 6.68
C LEU A 35 6.71 2.67 7.06
N VAL A 36 7.62 2.85 6.08
CA VAL A 36 8.90 3.53 6.32
C VAL A 36 8.69 4.99 6.74
N GLN A 37 7.75 5.70 6.11
CA GLN A 37 7.41 7.08 6.47
C GLN A 37 6.68 7.21 7.82
N LEU A 38 6.00 6.14 8.26
CA LEU A 38 5.34 6.06 9.56
C LEU A 38 6.27 5.60 10.69
N HIS A 39 7.58 5.44 10.42
CA HIS A 39 8.55 4.92 11.39
C HIS A 39 8.11 3.56 11.95
N ALA A 40 7.72 2.64 11.06
CA ALA A 40 7.34 1.26 11.39
C ALA A 40 8.23 0.24 10.67
N ALA A 41 9.47 0.62 10.34
CA ALA A 41 10.40 -0.24 9.61
C ALA A 41 10.88 -1.41 10.47
N GLU A 42 11.00 -1.19 11.78
CA GLU A 42 11.40 -2.16 12.80
C GLU A 42 10.42 -3.32 12.98
N ASP A 43 9.14 -3.11 12.63
CA ASP A 43 8.11 -4.14 12.72
C ASP A 43 8.08 -5.04 11.48
N ILE A 44 8.82 -4.70 10.41
CA ILE A 44 8.80 -5.41 9.14
C ILE A 44 9.79 -6.59 9.18
N VAL A 45 9.27 -7.80 9.02
CA VAL A 45 10.06 -9.04 9.01
C VAL A 45 10.18 -9.67 7.62
N GLY A 46 9.46 -9.15 6.62
CA GLY A 46 9.60 -9.56 5.23
C GLY A 46 8.93 -8.62 4.24
N VAL A 47 9.44 -8.57 3.02
CA VAL A 47 8.98 -7.65 1.96
C VAL A 47 8.76 -8.38 0.63
N LEU A 48 8.06 -7.74 -0.31
CA LEU A 48 7.96 -8.25 -1.67
C LEU A 48 9.34 -8.44 -2.33
N SER A 49 9.54 -9.56 -3.01
CA SER A 49 10.79 -9.90 -3.71
C SER A 49 11.18 -8.90 -4.80
N SER A 50 10.20 -8.25 -5.44
CA SER A 50 10.44 -7.24 -6.46
C SER A 50 10.71 -5.83 -5.91
N TRP A 51 10.94 -5.63 -4.61
CA TRP A 51 11.05 -4.29 -4.00
C TRP A 51 12.07 -3.39 -4.73
N GLN A 52 13.22 -3.92 -5.16
CA GLN A 52 14.23 -3.15 -5.90
C GLN A 52 13.71 -2.65 -7.25
N LYS A 53 12.91 -3.47 -7.94
CA LYS A 53 12.29 -3.10 -9.20
C LYS A 53 11.20 -2.05 -9.00
N GLN A 54 10.42 -2.16 -7.93
CA GLN A 54 9.27 -1.29 -7.68
C GLN A 54 9.63 0.05 -7.04
N LEU A 55 10.62 0.07 -6.14
CA LEU A 55 11.04 1.26 -5.37
C LEU A 55 12.39 1.83 -5.84
N GLY A 56 13.12 1.10 -6.68
CA GLY A 56 14.50 1.38 -7.03
C GLY A 56 15.47 0.89 -5.93
N PRO A 57 16.70 0.46 -6.30
CA PRO A 57 17.68 -0.02 -5.32
C PRO A 57 18.11 1.05 -4.31
N GLN A 58 17.97 2.34 -4.67
CA GLN A 58 18.29 3.47 -3.79
C GLN A 58 17.29 3.63 -2.63
N PHE A 59 16.18 2.90 -2.62
CA PHE A 59 15.26 2.87 -1.49
C PHE A 59 15.94 2.44 -0.18
N ALA A 60 16.99 1.63 -0.26
CA ALA A 60 17.81 1.23 0.89
C ALA A 60 18.40 2.43 1.67
N ARG A 61 18.48 3.64 1.09
CA ARG A 61 18.88 4.84 1.84
C ARG A 61 17.89 5.23 2.94
N PHE A 62 16.62 4.84 2.81
CA PHE A 62 15.55 5.11 3.77
C PHE A 62 15.30 3.94 4.72
N MET A 63 15.56 2.71 4.26
CA MET A 63 15.49 1.49 5.07
C MET A 63 16.73 0.63 4.81
N PRO A 64 17.88 0.92 5.46
CA PRO A 64 19.16 0.27 5.16
C PRO A 64 19.15 -1.26 5.25
N GLU A 65 18.34 -1.81 6.14
CA GLU A 65 18.26 -3.26 6.38
C GLU A 65 17.36 -4.02 5.39
N ILE A 66 16.66 -3.32 4.48
CA ILE A 66 15.71 -3.94 3.55
C ILE A 66 16.33 -5.07 2.72
N GLY A 67 17.62 -4.97 2.37
CA GLY A 67 18.34 -5.98 1.59
C GLY A 67 18.62 -7.28 2.36
N GLN A 68 18.43 -7.29 3.68
CA GLN A 68 18.62 -8.44 4.55
C GLN A 68 17.29 -9.12 4.93
N LEU A 69 16.16 -8.46 4.66
CA LEU A 69 14.84 -9.01 4.95
C LEU A 69 14.49 -10.16 4.02
N ALA A 70 13.76 -11.13 4.56
CA ALA A 70 13.22 -12.22 3.78
C ALA A 70 12.19 -11.73 2.76
N THR A 71 12.13 -12.40 1.61
CA THR A 71 11.19 -12.08 0.54
C THR A 71 10.23 -13.23 0.26
N PRO A 72 9.25 -13.50 1.14
CA PRO A 72 8.40 -14.69 1.05
C PRO A 72 7.33 -14.62 -0.05
N GLY A 73 7.32 -13.58 -0.89
CA GLY A 73 6.31 -13.40 -1.92
C GLY A 73 6.52 -12.16 -2.78
N ASP A 74 5.50 -11.82 -3.54
CA ASP A 74 5.42 -10.61 -4.36
C ASP A 74 3.95 -10.19 -4.51
N LEU A 75 3.67 -9.18 -5.35
CA LEU A 75 2.34 -8.60 -5.57
C LEU A 75 1.22 -9.61 -5.88
N THR A 76 1.55 -10.74 -6.52
CA THR A 76 0.56 -11.72 -7.00
C THR A 76 0.85 -13.16 -6.58
N GLN A 77 1.87 -13.39 -5.75
CA GLN A 77 2.28 -14.74 -5.36
C GLN A 77 2.91 -14.76 -3.97
N VAL A 78 2.82 -15.91 -3.31
CA VAL A 78 3.38 -16.12 -1.96
C VAL A 78 3.96 -17.53 -1.84
N ASN A 79 5.06 -17.65 -1.12
CA ASN A 79 5.60 -18.92 -0.63
C ASN A 79 5.19 -19.07 0.83
N ILE A 80 4.21 -19.95 1.10
CA ILE A 80 3.62 -20.12 2.43
C ILE A 80 4.63 -20.68 3.44
N GLU A 81 5.52 -21.60 3.06
CA GLU A 81 6.53 -22.15 3.96
C GLU A 81 7.51 -21.05 4.41
N SER A 82 8.00 -20.26 3.45
CA SER A 82 8.89 -19.12 3.74
C SER A 82 8.19 -18.05 4.57
N LEU A 83 6.89 -17.81 4.31
CA LEU A 83 6.09 -16.87 5.08
C LEU A 83 5.93 -17.33 6.55
N LEU A 84 5.58 -18.59 6.77
CA LEU A 84 5.35 -19.15 8.10
C LEU A 84 6.62 -19.16 8.97
N ALA A 85 7.79 -19.37 8.35
CA ALA A 85 9.08 -19.29 9.04
C ALA A 85 9.36 -17.92 9.67
N LEU A 86 8.70 -16.86 9.18
CA LEU A 86 8.83 -15.51 9.73
C LEU A 86 7.88 -15.24 10.90
N HIS A 87 6.97 -16.15 11.25
CA HIS A 87 5.95 -15.95 12.28
C HIS A 87 5.24 -14.58 12.17
N PRO A 88 4.68 -14.21 11.00
CA PRO A 88 4.04 -12.91 10.82
C PRO A 88 2.72 -12.84 11.59
N GLN A 89 2.40 -11.65 12.10
CA GLN A 89 1.12 -11.36 12.73
C GLN A 89 0.11 -10.77 11.73
N VAL A 90 0.59 -10.17 10.64
CA VAL A 90 -0.24 -9.64 9.56
C VAL A 90 0.54 -9.60 8.26
N VAL A 91 -0.16 -9.80 7.14
CA VAL A 91 0.37 -9.60 5.78
C VAL A 91 -0.40 -8.48 5.08
N PHE A 92 0.32 -7.47 4.60
CA PHE A 92 -0.23 -6.49 3.68
C PHE A 92 -0.12 -6.97 2.24
N VAL A 93 -1.19 -6.86 1.48
CA VAL A 93 -1.25 -7.23 0.05
C VAL A 93 -1.87 -6.10 -0.77
N ALA A 94 -1.54 -6.05 -2.06
CA ALA A 94 -2.23 -5.16 -2.99
C ALA A 94 -3.71 -5.55 -3.13
N ASN A 95 -4.57 -4.56 -3.38
CA ASN A 95 -6.01 -4.76 -3.60
C ASN A 95 -6.35 -5.76 -4.72
N TYR A 96 -5.48 -5.90 -5.71
CA TYR A 96 -5.63 -6.84 -6.83
C TYR A 96 -4.88 -8.16 -6.65
N ALA A 97 -4.34 -8.44 -5.46
CA ALA A 97 -3.74 -9.73 -5.16
C ALA A 97 -4.73 -10.86 -5.48
N PRO A 98 -4.31 -11.95 -6.16
CA PRO A 98 -5.21 -13.03 -6.55
C PRO A 98 -5.96 -13.59 -5.34
N PRO A 99 -7.27 -13.88 -5.43
CA PRO A 99 -8.02 -14.48 -4.33
C PRO A 99 -7.40 -15.77 -3.80
N ALA A 100 -6.78 -16.57 -4.68
CA ALA A 100 -6.06 -17.78 -4.29
C ALA A 100 -4.84 -17.49 -3.40
N MET A 101 -4.07 -16.43 -3.68
CA MET A 101 -2.94 -16.00 -2.85
C MET A 101 -3.42 -15.57 -1.45
N ILE A 102 -4.48 -14.76 -1.40
CA ILE A 102 -5.10 -14.33 -0.13
C ILE A 102 -5.57 -15.55 0.66
N ALA A 103 -6.28 -16.49 0.01
CA ALA A 103 -6.81 -17.69 0.64
C ALA A 103 -5.69 -18.58 1.24
N GLN A 104 -4.58 -18.75 0.53
CA GLN A 104 -3.42 -19.50 1.03
C GLN A 104 -2.88 -18.92 2.35
N ILE A 105 -2.76 -17.60 2.46
CA ILE A 105 -2.26 -16.93 3.66
C ILE A 105 -3.27 -17.07 4.82
N GLN A 106 -4.56 -16.86 4.55
CA GLN A 106 -5.62 -16.96 5.55
C GLN A 106 -5.79 -18.40 6.07
N GLN A 107 -5.70 -19.41 5.20
CA GLN A 107 -5.75 -20.82 5.59
C GLN A 107 -4.57 -21.23 6.49
N ALA A 108 -3.44 -20.53 6.37
CA ALA A 108 -2.30 -20.68 7.27
C ALA A 108 -2.48 -19.96 8.63
N GLY A 109 -3.65 -19.33 8.86
CA GLY A 109 -3.99 -18.67 10.10
C GLY A 109 -3.46 -17.23 10.24
N ILE A 110 -2.96 -16.63 9.16
CA ILE A 110 -2.38 -15.29 9.19
C ILE A 110 -3.39 -14.25 8.66
N PRO A 111 -3.68 -13.18 9.41
CA PRO A 111 -4.51 -12.08 8.93
C PRO A 111 -3.95 -11.39 7.69
N VAL A 112 -4.82 -10.99 6.77
CA VAL A 112 -4.45 -10.33 5.50
C VAL A 112 -5.19 -9.01 5.34
N VAL A 113 -4.45 -7.91 5.25
CA VAL A 113 -5.00 -6.56 5.04
C VAL A 113 -4.70 -6.13 3.60
N ALA A 114 -5.75 -5.85 2.81
CA ALA A 114 -5.59 -5.40 1.44
C ALA A 114 -5.65 -3.87 1.34
N ILE A 115 -4.68 -3.30 0.62
CA ILE A 115 -4.52 -1.85 0.45
C ILE A 115 -4.64 -1.49 -1.04
N SER A 116 -5.55 -0.56 -1.34
CA SER A 116 -5.77 0.00 -2.68
C SER A 116 -5.17 1.40 -2.83
N LEU A 117 -5.15 2.19 -1.74
CA LEU A 117 -4.98 3.64 -1.71
C LEU A 117 -6.02 4.40 -2.57
N ARG A 118 -7.17 3.78 -2.80
CA ARG A 118 -8.21 4.25 -3.72
C ARG A 118 -9.59 3.96 -3.13
N GLN A 119 -10.45 4.97 -3.13
CA GLN A 119 -11.86 4.80 -2.80
C GLN A 119 -12.62 4.47 -4.09
N ASP A 120 -12.93 3.19 -4.28
CA ASP A 120 -13.57 2.69 -5.49
C ASP A 120 -15.07 2.44 -5.31
N ALA A 121 -15.80 2.54 -6.43
CA ALA A 121 -17.15 2.03 -6.54
C ALA A 121 -17.21 0.51 -6.28
N ALA A 122 -18.40 0.03 -5.91
CA ALA A 122 -18.63 -1.41 -5.73
C ALA A 122 -18.30 -2.16 -7.04
N GLY A 123 -17.54 -3.26 -6.92
CA GLY A 123 -17.07 -4.05 -8.06
C GLY A 123 -15.75 -3.58 -8.70
N GLU A 124 -15.22 -2.42 -8.32
CA GLU A 124 -13.94 -1.89 -8.86
C GLU A 124 -12.76 -2.07 -7.88
N LYS A 125 -13.04 -2.24 -6.58
CA LYS A 125 -12.04 -2.28 -5.49
C LYS A 125 -10.89 -3.25 -5.69
N ASN A 126 -11.13 -4.42 -6.26
CA ASN A 126 -10.11 -5.47 -6.46
C ASN A 126 -9.47 -5.46 -7.86
N LYS A 127 -9.85 -4.51 -8.73
CA LYS A 127 -9.30 -4.46 -10.08
C LYS A 127 -7.94 -3.76 -10.08
N MET A 128 -7.05 -4.28 -10.92
CA MET A 128 -5.78 -3.60 -11.20
C MET A 128 -6.02 -2.31 -11.98
N ASN A 129 -6.98 -2.31 -12.92
CA ASN A 129 -7.35 -1.18 -13.76
C ASN A 129 -8.85 -0.92 -13.60
N PRO A 130 -9.24 -0.02 -12.67
CA PRO A 130 -10.64 0.25 -12.37
C PRO A 130 -11.19 1.37 -13.24
N THR A 131 -12.51 1.48 -13.29
CA THR A 131 -13.21 2.63 -13.84
C THR A 131 -13.65 3.54 -12.69
N MET A 132 -13.39 4.84 -12.82
CA MET A 132 -13.72 5.84 -11.79
C MET A 132 -14.54 6.98 -12.41
N ALA A 133 -15.50 7.50 -11.66
CA ALA A 133 -16.24 8.70 -12.06
C ALA A 133 -15.43 9.97 -11.82
N ASP A 134 -14.72 10.02 -10.69
CA ASP A 134 -13.81 11.11 -10.31
C ASP A 134 -12.51 10.50 -9.76
N GLU A 135 -11.47 10.47 -10.60
CA GLU A 135 -10.17 9.90 -10.24
C GLU A 135 -9.52 10.71 -9.12
N GLU A 136 -9.55 12.03 -9.20
CA GLU A 136 -8.90 12.88 -8.20
C GLU A 136 -9.52 12.66 -6.82
N GLN A 137 -10.85 12.64 -6.73
CA GLN A 137 -11.54 12.34 -5.47
C GLN A 137 -11.21 10.92 -4.98
N ALA A 138 -11.29 9.91 -5.85
CA ALA A 138 -11.09 8.51 -5.49
C ALA A 138 -9.69 8.24 -4.92
N TYR A 139 -8.65 8.80 -5.55
CA TYR A 139 -7.27 8.67 -5.05
C TYR A 139 -7.03 9.52 -3.81
N ASN A 140 -7.59 10.73 -3.71
CA ASN A 140 -7.43 11.58 -2.53
C ASN A 140 -8.04 10.94 -1.28
N ALA A 141 -9.30 10.53 -1.36
CA ALA A 141 -9.99 9.90 -0.24
C ALA A 141 -9.36 8.54 0.09
N GLY A 142 -9.06 7.74 -0.94
CA GLY A 142 -8.46 6.43 -0.76
C GLY A 142 -7.05 6.45 -0.16
N LEU A 143 -6.25 7.48 -0.45
CA LEU A 143 -4.95 7.67 0.16
C LEU A 143 -5.08 8.00 1.65
N VAL A 144 -6.01 8.89 2.01
CA VAL A 144 -6.30 9.23 3.42
C VAL A 144 -6.74 7.98 4.19
N GLU A 145 -7.73 7.25 3.64
CA GLU A 145 -8.23 6.01 4.24
C GLU A 145 -7.11 4.95 4.36
N GLY A 146 -6.28 4.81 3.33
CA GLY A 146 -5.18 3.85 3.29
C GLY A 146 -4.10 4.16 4.33
N ILE A 147 -3.68 5.41 4.45
CA ILE A 147 -2.68 5.82 5.45
C ILE A 147 -3.22 5.62 6.87
N ARG A 148 -4.49 5.98 7.12
CA ARG A 148 -5.15 5.73 8.42
C ARG A 148 -5.20 4.26 8.75
N LEU A 149 -5.64 3.42 7.82
CA LEU A 149 -5.71 1.97 8.00
C LEU A 149 -4.32 1.40 8.31
N ILE A 150 -3.29 1.76 7.53
CA ILE A 150 -1.93 1.27 7.77
C ILE A 150 -1.45 1.72 9.15
N GLY A 151 -1.60 3.00 9.49
CA GLY A 151 -1.23 3.54 10.80
C GLY A 151 -2.01 2.91 11.95
N GLU A 152 -3.29 2.57 11.76
CA GLU A 152 -4.07 1.83 12.74
C GLU A 152 -3.50 0.43 12.93
N VAL A 153 -3.22 -0.33 11.86
CA VAL A 153 -2.68 -1.69 11.94
C VAL A 153 -1.33 -1.75 12.67
N VAL A 154 -0.45 -0.77 12.47
CA VAL A 154 0.89 -0.76 13.12
C VAL A 154 1.00 0.20 14.31
N GLU A 155 -0.13 0.71 14.83
CA GLU A 155 -0.14 1.59 16.02
C GLU A 155 0.71 2.87 15.86
N ARG A 156 0.64 3.47 14.66
CA ARG A 156 1.29 4.72 14.24
C ARG A 156 0.27 5.79 13.81
N GLN A 157 -0.86 5.87 14.51
CA GLN A 157 -1.94 6.81 14.18
C GLN A 157 -1.49 8.29 14.19
N PRO A 158 -0.69 8.77 15.16
CA PRO A 158 -0.19 10.15 15.14
C PRO A 158 0.67 10.45 13.91
N GLU A 159 1.57 9.55 13.53
CA GLU A 159 2.42 9.65 12.35
C GLU A 159 1.58 9.61 11.07
N ALA A 160 0.53 8.79 11.05
CA ALA A 160 -0.41 8.70 9.93
C ALA A 160 -1.15 10.03 9.68
N GLU A 161 -1.69 10.65 10.72
CA GLU A 161 -2.35 11.96 10.59
C GLU A 161 -1.34 13.06 10.20
N ALA A 162 -0.13 13.03 10.73
CA ALA A 162 0.93 13.96 10.35
C ALA A 162 1.31 13.80 8.86
N LEU A 163 1.45 12.57 8.37
CA LEU A 163 1.75 12.26 6.98
C LEU A 163 0.62 12.71 6.05
N ILE A 164 -0.64 12.49 6.43
CA ILE A 164 -1.81 12.95 5.69
C ILE A 164 -1.79 14.48 5.59
N HIS A 165 -1.62 15.18 6.71
CA HIS A 165 -1.60 16.64 6.73
C HIS A 165 -0.46 17.19 5.85
N TYR A 166 0.76 16.65 5.99
CA TYR A 166 1.90 17.03 5.18
C TYR A 166 1.63 16.83 3.68
N THR A 167 1.11 15.66 3.30
CA THR A 167 0.86 15.30 1.91
C THR A 167 -0.05 16.31 1.20
N PHE A 168 -1.19 16.65 1.82
CA PHE A 168 -2.14 17.58 1.20
C PHE A 168 -1.69 19.04 1.29
N ALA A 169 -0.95 19.43 2.33
CA ALA A 169 -0.32 20.75 2.41
C ALA A 169 0.73 20.94 1.31
N ALA A 170 1.62 19.96 1.12
CA ALA A 170 2.64 19.97 0.09
C ALA A 170 2.03 19.95 -1.32
N ARG A 171 1.00 19.12 -1.56
CA ARG A 171 0.27 19.11 -2.84
C ARG A 171 -0.36 20.45 -3.15
N LYS A 172 -1.00 21.10 -2.17
CA LYS A 172 -1.56 22.44 -2.36
C LYS A 172 -0.50 23.45 -2.78
N GLN A 173 0.66 23.43 -2.12
CA GLN A 173 1.79 24.30 -2.46
C GLN A 173 2.34 24.02 -3.87
N ALA A 174 2.49 22.74 -4.24
CA ALA A 174 2.99 22.34 -5.54
C ALA A 174 2.03 22.69 -6.70
N ASN A 175 0.71 22.61 -6.46
CA ASN A 175 -0.30 22.90 -7.48
C ASN A 175 -0.60 24.40 -7.65
N ALA A 176 -0.34 25.22 -6.63
CA ALA A 176 -0.68 26.65 -6.65
C ALA A 176 -0.11 27.43 -7.86
N PRO A 177 1.17 27.23 -8.28
CA PRO A 177 1.73 27.96 -9.41
C PRO A 177 1.09 27.64 -10.77
N VAL A 178 0.37 26.52 -10.89
CA VAL A 178 -0.18 26.01 -12.16
C VAL A 178 -1.70 25.89 -12.16
N ALA A 179 -2.36 26.33 -11.08
CA ALA A 179 -3.80 26.14 -10.87
C ALA A 179 -4.66 26.80 -11.96
N ASP A 180 -4.23 27.97 -12.45
CA ASP A 180 -5.01 28.77 -13.39
C ASP A 180 -4.67 28.51 -14.88
N ILE A 181 -3.81 27.53 -15.17
CA ILE A 181 -3.45 27.19 -16.57
C ILE A 181 -4.67 26.59 -17.29
N PRO A 182 -5.20 27.26 -18.33
CA PRO A 182 -6.36 26.76 -19.07
C PRO A 182 -6.09 25.40 -19.72
N PRO A 183 -7.10 24.53 -19.89
CA PRO A 183 -6.91 23.18 -20.44
C PRO A 183 -6.20 23.14 -21.80
N ASN A 184 -6.45 24.12 -22.68
CA ASN A 184 -5.83 24.22 -24.01
C ASN A 184 -4.37 24.72 -23.99
N GLN A 185 -3.87 25.18 -22.84
CA GLN A 185 -2.49 25.62 -22.64
C GLN A 185 -1.66 24.62 -21.81
N ARG A 186 -2.28 23.55 -21.29
CA ARG A 186 -1.57 22.52 -20.53
C ARG A 186 -0.60 21.77 -21.43
N VAL A 187 0.63 21.59 -20.95
CA VAL A 187 1.65 20.81 -21.65
C VAL A 187 1.18 19.37 -21.78
N ARG A 188 1.22 18.82 -23.00
CA ARG A 188 0.92 17.42 -23.25
C ARG A 188 2.12 16.57 -22.85
N VAL A 189 1.92 15.66 -21.91
CA VAL A 189 2.96 14.79 -21.38
C VAL A 189 2.64 13.33 -21.73
N TYR A 190 3.69 12.53 -21.96
CA TYR A 190 3.59 11.09 -22.12
C TYR A 190 4.49 10.40 -21.09
N MET A 191 3.92 9.47 -20.31
CA MET A 191 4.67 8.69 -19.34
C MET A 191 5.25 7.45 -20.05
N ALA A 192 6.55 7.46 -20.31
CA ALA A 192 7.24 6.36 -20.98
C ALA A 192 7.81 5.35 -19.98
N ASN A 193 7.19 4.17 -19.90
CA ASN A 193 7.73 3.04 -19.14
C ASN A 193 8.48 2.07 -20.06
N PRO A 194 9.27 1.12 -19.51
CA PRO A 194 9.93 0.08 -20.29
C PRO A 194 8.97 -0.70 -21.19
N ASP A 195 9.51 -1.25 -22.27
CA ASP A 195 8.80 -2.16 -23.19
C ASP A 195 7.53 -1.55 -23.80
N LEU A 196 7.59 -0.25 -24.12
CA LEU A 196 6.48 0.52 -24.73
C LEU A 196 5.22 0.61 -23.85
N ASN A 197 5.36 0.42 -22.54
CA ASN A 197 4.24 0.56 -21.61
C ASN A 197 3.99 2.03 -21.24
N THR A 198 2.74 2.35 -20.92
CA THR A 198 2.32 3.66 -20.39
C THR A 198 1.10 3.49 -19.49
N TYR A 199 0.69 4.57 -18.81
CA TYR A 199 -0.53 4.61 -18.02
C TYR A 199 -1.58 5.47 -18.70
N GLY A 200 -2.81 4.93 -18.82
CA GLY A 200 -3.99 5.64 -19.32
C GLY A 200 -4.92 6.07 -18.18
N ALA A 201 -6.21 6.16 -18.46
CA ALA A 201 -7.23 6.49 -17.46
C ALA A 201 -7.28 5.46 -16.31
N GLY A 202 -7.82 5.88 -15.17
CA GLY A 202 -7.92 5.09 -13.94
C GLY A 202 -6.60 4.95 -13.18
N LYS A 203 -5.59 5.75 -13.52
CA LYS A 203 -4.25 5.75 -12.91
C LYS A 203 -3.89 7.16 -12.48
N TYR A 204 -3.45 7.28 -11.23
CA TYR A 204 -2.94 8.50 -10.62
C TYR A 204 -1.62 8.19 -9.92
#